data_AF-A0A9D3QHX8-F1
#
_entry.id   AF-A0A9D3QHX8-F1
#
_cell.length_a   1.000
_cell.length_b   1.000
_cell.length_c   1.000
_cell.angle_alpha   90.00
_cell.angle_beta   90.00
_cell.angle_gamma   90.00
#
_symmetry.space_group_name_H-M   'P 1'
#
loop_
_entity.id
_entity.type
_entity.pdbx_description
1 polymer ?
#
loop_
_entity_poly.entity_id
_entity_poly.type
_entity_poly.pdbx_seq_one_letter_code
_entity_poly.pdbx_strand_id
1 'polypeptide(L)'
;MQDPSSLGKKLGMYTVTVLAGLFVHGLILLPFFYFLLTRKNPFTYIRGLLQALVIALATSSSSATLPITMKCLLENCHVDRQIARFVLPVGATINMDGTALYEAVAAIFIAQVNDYELDFGQLVTISITATAASIGAAGIPQAGLVTMVIVLTSVGLPPDDITLIVAIDWVLDRFRTMINVLGDALAAGIIAHLCRKDFPASDDKPDISCGMQNMQNMPMTEIPLLASKDSVFEVIGDTVIEKPTVYYNLCQV
;
A
#
# COMPACT_ATOMS: atom_id res chain seq x y z
N MET A 1 -20.31 36.90 9.67
CA MET A 1 -19.51 36.08 10.60
C MET A 1 -20.24 34.76 10.77
N GLN A 2 -19.74 33.69 10.14
CA GLN A 2 -20.31 32.36 10.36
C GLN A 2 -20.07 31.97 11.83
N ASP A 3 -21.12 31.50 12.50
CA ASP A 3 -21.05 31.06 13.89
C ASP A 3 -20.06 29.87 13.98
N PRO A 4 -19.03 29.89 14.86
CA PRO A 4 -18.04 28.81 14.96
C PRO A 4 -18.68 27.44 15.18
N SER A 5 -19.85 27.40 15.81
CA SER A 5 -20.65 26.18 15.98
C SER A 5 -21.12 25.59 14.63
N SER A 6 -21.52 26.46 13.69
CA SER A 6 -21.98 26.05 12.36
C SER A 6 -20.85 25.51 11.49
N LEU A 7 -19.67 26.12 11.57
CA LEU A 7 -18.48 25.66 10.84
C LEU A 7 -18.00 24.30 11.37
N GLY A 8 -17.96 24.13 12.70
CA GLY A 8 -17.62 22.85 13.33
C GLY A 8 -18.57 21.73 12.89
N LYS A 9 -19.87 22.01 12.76
CA LYS A 9 -20.85 21.05 12.24
C LYS A 9 -20.57 20.67 10.79
N LYS A 10 -20.26 21.65 9.92
CA LYS A 10 -19.89 21.41 8.52
C LYS A 10 -18.64 20.52 8.41
N LEU A 11 -17.60 20.81 9.20
CA LEU A 11 -16.37 20.00 9.25
C LEU A 11 -16.61 18.58 9.78
N GLY A 12 -17.48 18.42 10.78
CA GLY A 12 -17.89 17.12 11.27
C GLY A 12 -18.55 16.28 10.18
N MET A 13 -19.49 16.88 9.42
CA MET A 13 -20.13 16.21 8.29
C MET A 13 -19.13 15.87 7.18
N TYR A 14 -18.21 16.76 6.86
CA TYR A 14 -17.12 16.48 5.92
C TYR A 14 -16.27 15.28 6.36
N THR A 15 -15.87 15.23 7.63
CA THR A 15 -15.10 14.11 8.20
C THR A 15 -15.85 12.79 8.03
N VAL A 16 -17.15 12.78 8.36
CA VAL A 16 -18.01 11.60 8.20
C VAL A 16 -18.09 11.17 6.73
N THR A 17 -18.26 12.12 5.80
CA THR A 17 -18.32 11.82 4.36
C THR A 17 -17.04 11.18 3.84
N VAL A 18 -15.87 11.72 4.20
CA VAL A 18 -14.57 11.15 3.80
C VAL A 18 -14.41 9.74 4.38
N LEU A 19 -14.64 9.57 5.69
CA LEU A 19 -14.51 8.26 6.34
C LEU A 19 -15.48 7.23 5.75
N ALA A 20 -16.73 7.61 5.52
CA ALA A 20 -17.73 6.74 4.90
C ALA A 20 -17.28 6.32 3.50
N GLY A 21 -16.80 7.27 2.68
CA GLY A 21 -16.26 6.98 1.35
C GLY A 21 -15.08 6.00 1.40
N LEU A 22 -14.12 6.25 2.30
CA LEU A 22 -12.95 5.37 2.50
C LEU A 22 -13.36 3.96 2.94
N PHE A 23 -14.32 3.83 3.87
CA PHE A 23 -14.79 2.51 4.31
C PHE A 23 -15.59 1.79 3.24
N VAL A 24 -16.43 2.49 2.46
CA VAL A 24 -17.13 1.89 1.32
C VAL A 24 -16.12 1.40 0.28
N HIS A 25 -15.12 2.22 -0.06
CA HIS A 25 -14.08 1.82 -1.01
C HIS A 25 -13.26 0.64 -0.48
N GLY A 26 -12.76 0.75 0.75
CA GLY A 26 -11.87 -0.21 1.37
C GLY A 26 -12.49 -1.55 1.75
N LEU A 27 -13.73 -1.56 2.23
CA LEU A 27 -14.39 -2.76 2.77
C LEU A 27 -15.42 -3.37 1.81
N ILE A 28 -15.85 -2.62 0.80
CA ILE A 28 -16.85 -3.10 -0.17
C ILE A 28 -16.24 -3.16 -1.57
N LEU A 29 -15.77 -2.04 -2.13
CA LEU A 29 -15.32 -2.01 -3.53
C LEU A 29 -14.04 -2.82 -3.76
N LEU A 30 -12.97 -2.56 -3.01
CA LEU A 30 -11.71 -3.29 -3.17
C LEU A 30 -11.86 -4.81 -2.93
N PRO A 31 -12.53 -5.27 -1.85
CA PRO A 31 -12.78 -6.70 -1.64
C PRO A 31 -13.68 -7.31 -2.72
N PHE A 32 -14.66 -6.55 -3.23
CA PHE A 32 -15.51 -6.98 -4.34
C PHE A 32 -14.70 -7.22 -5.62
N PHE A 33 -13.82 -6.28 -6.01
CA PHE A 33 -12.95 -6.47 -7.17
C PHE A 33 -11.99 -7.64 -7.00
N TYR A 34 -11.41 -7.80 -5.81
CA TYR A 34 -10.59 -8.96 -5.49
C TYR A 34 -11.38 -10.26 -5.66
N PHE A 35 -12.58 -10.35 -5.10
CA PHE A 35 -13.43 -11.54 -5.22
C PHE A 35 -13.83 -11.82 -6.67
N LEU A 36 -14.19 -10.77 -7.44
CA LEU A 36 -14.61 -10.92 -8.82
C LEU A 36 -13.51 -11.53 -9.71
N LEU A 37 -12.26 -11.06 -9.54
CA LEU A 37 -11.12 -11.46 -10.35
C LEU A 37 -10.44 -12.74 -9.87
N THR A 38 -10.36 -12.96 -8.55
CA THR A 38 -9.66 -14.14 -7.99
C THR A 38 -10.59 -15.29 -7.64
N ARG A 39 -11.89 -15.02 -7.49
CA ARG A 39 -12.91 -15.95 -6.94
C ARG A 39 -12.54 -16.53 -5.58
N LYS A 40 -11.69 -15.83 -4.81
CA LYS A 40 -11.27 -16.19 -3.45
C LYS A 40 -11.86 -15.24 -2.42
N ASN A 41 -11.99 -15.70 -1.18
CA ASN A 41 -12.48 -14.87 -0.08
C ASN A 41 -11.51 -13.73 0.24
N PRO A 42 -11.88 -12.46 0.02
CA PRO A 42 -11.00 -11.32 0.27
C PRO A 42 -10.71 -11.11 1.77
N PHE A 43 -11.66 -11.44 2.66
CA PHE A 43 -11.48 -11.19 4.10
C PHE A 43 -10.41 -12.09 4.72
N THR A 44 -10.22 -13.30 4.20
CA THR A 44 -9.10 -14.17 4.60
C THR A 44 -7.76 -13.55 4.20
N TYR A 45 -7.70 -12.93 3.03
CA TYR A 45 -6.52 -12.23 2.55
C TYR A 45 -6.21 -10.98 3.39
N ILE A 46 -7.23 -10.15 3.64
CA ILE A 46 -7.12 -8.95 4.47
C ILE A 46 -6.69 -9.28 5.90
N ARG A 47 -7.12 -10.42 6.45
CA ARG A 47 -6.67 -10.89 7.77
C ARG A 47 -5.14 -11.08 7.83
N GLY A 48 -4.53 -11.54 6.74
CA GLY A 48 -3.06 -11.66 6.63
C GLY A 48 -2.33 -10.31 6.59
N LEU A 49 -3.04 -9.22 6.34
CA LEU A 49 -2.51 -7.86 6.20
C LEU A 49 -2.73 -6.98 7.44
N LEU A 50 -3.46 -7.45 8.45
CA LEU A 50 -3.86 -6.64 9.61
C LEU A 50 -2.70 -5.90 10.27
N GLN A 51 -1.53 -6.57 10.38
CA GLN A 51 -0.34 -5.93 10.93
C GLN A 51 0.09 -4.72 10.08
N ALA A 52 0.17 -4.86 8.76
CA ALA A 52 0.53 -3.75 7.87
C ALA A 52 -0.50 -2.61 7.93
N LEU A 53 -1.79 -2.93 7.98
CA LEU A 53 -2.88 -1.94 8.05
C LEU A 53 -2.83 -1.13 9.36
N VAL A 54 -2.58 -1.77 10.50
CA VAL A 54 -2.44 -1.09 11.79
C VAL A 54 -1.21 -0.20 11.80
N ILE A 55 -0.09 -0.66 11.25
CA ILE A 55 1.11 0.18 11.13
C ILE A 55 0.86 1.35 10.18
N ALA A 56 0.12 1.17 9.08
CA ALA A 56 -0.22 2.24 8.15
C ALA A 56 -1.10 3.31 8.79
N LEU A 57 -2.07 2.89 9.61
CA LEU A 57 -2.87 3.79 10.42
C LEU A 57 -2.01 4.55 11.46
N ALA A 58 -1.02 3.89 12.04
CA ALA A 58 -0.15 4.48 13.05
C ALA A 58 0.85 5.49 12.47
N THR A 59 1.49 5.15 11.36
CA THR A 59 2.54 5.97 10.71
C THR A 59 1.99 7.04 9.78
N SER A 60 0.79 6.84 9.21
CA SER A 60 0.24 7.72 8.17
C SER A 60 1.14 7.80 6.92
N SER A 61 1.90 6.74 6.63
CA SER A 61 2.81 6.69 5.47
C SER A 61 2.82 5.33 4.79
N SER A 62 2.45 5.29 3.51
CA SER A 62 2.50 4.09 2.66
C SER A 62 3.95 3.64 2.44
N SER A 63 4.86 4.59 2.23
CA SER A 63 6.27 4.28 2.02
C SER A 63 6.94 3.72 3.29
N ALA A 64 6.61 4.25 4.48
CA ALA A 64 7.14 3.74 5.73
C ALA A 64 6.61 2.34 6.08
N THR A 65 5.44 1.97 5.57
CA THR A 65 4.81 0.66 5.84
C THR A 65 5.17 -0.42 4.84
N LEU A 66 5.71 -0.03 3.69
CA LEU A 66 6.10 -0.91 2.59
C LEU A 66 6.86 -2.18 3.03
N PRO A 67 7.89 -2.13 3.91
CA PRO A 67 8.59 -3.35 4.34
C PRO A 67 7.71 -4.33 5.11
N ILE A 68 6.77 -3.82 5.91
CA ILE A 68 5.84 -4.63 6.71
C ILE A 68 4.76 -5.22 5.80
N THR A 69 4.26 -4.44 4.84
CA THR A 69 3.31 -4.92 3.83
C THR A 69 3.93 -6.04 3.00
N MET A 70 5.18 -5.87 2.56
CA MET A 70 5.95 -6.91 1.86
C MET A 70 6.05 -8.19 2.69
N LYS A 71 6.43 -8.08 3.97
CA LYS A 71 6.50 -9.24 4.88
C LYS A 71 5.16 -9.96 4.99
N CYS A 72 4.07 -9.22 5.21
CA CYS A 72 2.73 -9.78 5.33
C CYS A 72 2.27 -10.48 4.03
N LEU A 73 2.62 -9.93 2.88
CA LEU A 73 2.30 -10.54 1.59
C LEU A 73 3.03 -11.87 1.36
N LEU A 74 4.32 -11.92 1.69
CA LEU A 74 5.14 -13.11 1.50
C LEU A 74 4.77 -14.22 2.50
N GLU A 75 4.69 -13.87 3.79
CA GLU A 75 4.56 -14.86 4.87
C GLU A 75 3.10 -15.25 5.13
N ASN A 76 2.17 -14.29 5.09
CA ASN A 76 0.77 -14.56 5.46
C ASN A 76 -0.11 -14.80 4.23
N CYS A 77 0.12 -14.05 3.15
CA CYS A 77 -0.70 -14.10 1.95
C CYS A 77 -0.13 -15.00 0.85
N HIS A 78 1.10 -15.49 1.02
CA HIS A 78 1.79 -16.40 0.10
C HIS A 78 1.86 -15.86 -1.34
N VAL A 79 2.06 -14.54 -1.49
CA VAL A 79 2.28 -13.90 -2.79
C VAL A 79 3.73 -14.12 -3.22
N ASP A 80 3.94 -14.37 -4.51
CA ASP A 80 5.29 -14.52 -5.06
C ASP A 80 6.16 -13.27 -4.83
N ARG A 81 7.44 -13.49 -4.53
CA ARG A 81 8.37 -12.42 -4.17
C ARG A 81 8.65 -11.45 -5.30
N GLN A 82 8.69 -11.91 -6.55
CA GLN A 82 8.92 -11.07 -7.71
C GLN A 82 7.72 -10.15 -7.93
N ILE A 83 6.50 -10.66 -7.75
CA ILE A 83 5.27 -9.87 -7.86
C ILE A 83 5.21 -8.82 -6.76
N ALA A 84 5.42 -9.19 -5.50
CA ALA A 84 5.37 -8.26 -4.38
C ALA A 84 6.41 -7.12 -4.52
N ARG A 85 7.64 -7.45 -4.95
CA ARG A 85 8.74 -6.49 -5.18
C ARG A 85 8.48 -5.52 -6.31
N PHE A 86 7.63 -5.88 -7.27
CA PHE A 86 7.27 -5.00 -8.36
C PHE A 86 6.03 -4.16 -8.00
N VAL A 87 4.96 -4.82 -7.57
CA VAL A 87 3.65 -4.18 -7.38
C VAL A 87 3.66 -3.20 -6.22
N LEU A 88 4.23 -3.55 -5.06
CA LEU A 88 4.11 -2.69 -3.88
C LEU A 88 4.89 -1.36 -3.99
N PRO A 89 6.14 -1.30 -4.48
CA PRO A 89 6.84 -0.02 -4.64
C PRO A 89 6.18 0.90 -5.67
N VAL A 90 5.64 0.32 -6.75
CA VAL A 90 4.90 1.07 -7.78
C VAL A 90 3.56 1.54 -7.24
N GLY A 91 2.83 0.68 -6.51
CA GLY A 91 1.56 1.01 -5.88
C GLY A 91 1.68 2.12 -4.83
N ALA A 92 2.70 2.05 -3.97
CA ALA A 92 2.91 3.03 -2.89
C ALA A 92 3.14 4.47 -3.38
N THR A 93 3.41 4.67 -4.66
CA THR A 93 3.54 6.00 -5.29
C THR A 93 2.36 6.33 -6.20
N ILE A 94 1.86 5.38 -6.99
CA ILE A 94 0.85 5.67 -8.03
C ILE A 94 -0.57 5.41 -7.54
N ASN A 95 -0.78 4.39 -6.72
CA ASN A 95 -2.11 3.89 -6.35
C ASN A 95 -2.60 4.49 -5.03
N MET A 96 -2.94 5.78 -5.07
CA MET A 96 -3.41 6.54 -3.91
C MET A 96 -4.92 6.81 -3.93
N ASP A 97 -5.74 5.77 -4.00
CA ASP A 97 -7.21 5.85 -4.05
C ASP A 97 -7.82 6.72 -2.95
N GLY A 98 -7.36 6.55 -1.71
CA GLY A 98 -7.82 7.31 -0.56
C GLY A 98 -7.47 8.80 -0.65
N THR A 99 -6.35 9.13 -1.32
CA THR A 99 -5.96 10.52 -1.60
C THR A 99 -6.88 11.14 -2.65
N ALA A 100 -7.14 10.44 -3.76
CA ALA A 100 -8.06 10.90 -4.80
C ALA A 100 -9.48 11.15 -4.25
N LEU A 101 -9.99 10.21 -3.43
CA LEU A 101 -11.30 10.35 -2.79
C LEU A 101 -11.34 11.57 -1.87
N TYR A 102 -10.32 11.74 -1.03
CA TYR A 102 -10.22 12.89 -0.15
C TYR A 102 -10.18 14.21 -0.92
N GLU A 103 -9.35 14.31 -1.96
CA GLU A 103 -9.20 15.54 -2.73
C GLU A 103 -10.50 15.94 -3.43
N ALA A 104 -11.20 14.97 -4.02
CA ALA A 104 -12.50 15.23 -4.64
C ALA A 104 -13.54 15.73 -3.62
N VAL A 105 -13.65 15.06 -2.46
CA VAL A 105 -14.61 15.46 -1.42
C VAL A 105 -14.23 16.81 -0.80
N ALA A 106 -12.94 17.07 -0.58
CA ALA A 106 -12.44 18.32 -0.03
C ALA A 106 -12.70 19.51 -0.97
N ALA A 107 -12.54 19.32 -2.28
CA ALA A 107 -12.76 20.39 -3.26
C ALA A 107 -14.24 20.78 -3.31
N ILE A 108 -15.11 19.78 -3.34
CA ILE A 108 -16.56 19.98 -3.30
C ILE A 108 -16.99 20.62 -1.98
N PHE A 109 -16.41 20.20 -0.85
CA PHE A 109 -16.69 20.77 0.45
C PHE A 109 -16.29 22.26 0.54
N ILE A 110 -15.09 22.60 0.07
CA ILE A 110 -14.61 24.00 0.06
C ILE A 110 -15.50 24.87 -0.83
N ALA A 111 -15.92 24.37 -2.00
CA ALA A 111 -16.88 25.07 -2.84
C ALA A 111 -18.19 25.35 -2.08
N GLN A 112 -18.74 24.34 -1.39
CA GLN A 112 -19.99 24.45 -0.63
C GLN A 112 -19.88 25.38 0.60
N VAL A 113 -18.72 25.46 1.25
CA VAL A 113 -18.54 26.33 2.43
C VAL A 113 -18.49 27.81 2.03
N ASN A 114 -17.96 28.09 0.85
CA ASN A 114 -17.82 29.43 0.29
C ASN A 114 -18.95 29.82 -0.67
N ASP A 115 -20.02 29.01 -0.72
CA ASP A 115 -21.20 29.24 -1.58
C ASP A 115 -20.84 29.36 -3.08
N TYR A 116 -19.81 28.65 -3.53
CA TYR A 116 -19.51 28.48 -4.95
C TYR A 116 -20.40 27.38 -5.54
N GLU A 117 -21.16 27.72 -6.59
CA GLU A 117 -21.87 26.74 -7.39
C GLU A 117 -20.90 26.05 -8.36
N LEU A 118 -20.76 24.73 -8.22
CA LEU A 118 -19.98 23.92 -9.15
C LEU A 118 -20.87 23.44 -10.30
N ASP A 119 -20.46 23.74 -11.53
CA ASP A 119 -21.10 23.15 -12.70
C ASP A 119 -20.64 21.69 -12.93
N PHE A 120 -21.31 21.01 -13.86
CA PHE A 120 -20.98 19.62 -14.19
C PHE A 120 -19.55 19.47 -14.77
N GLY A 121 -19.08 20.44 -15.55
CA GLY A 121 -17.72 20.44 -16.10
C GLY A 121 -16.65 20.57 -15.02
N GLN A 122 -16.89 21.38 -13.99
CA GLN A 122 -16.02 21.52 -12.81
C GLN A 122 -16.00 20.24 -11.99
N LEU A 123 -17.13 19.55 -11.83
CA LEU A 123 -17.15 18.23 -11.17
C LEU A 123 -16.31 17.19 -11.92
N VAL A 124 -16.42 17.15 -13.26
CA VAL A 124 -15.59 16.28 -14.09
C VAL A 124 -14.11 16.68 -13.98
N THR A 125 -13.83 17.98 -13.97
CA THR A 125 -12.46 18.50 -13.80
C THR A 125 -11.88 18.07 -12.46
N ILE A 126 -12.60 18.26 -11.36
CA ILE A 126 -12.20 17.79 -10.02
C ILE A 126 -11.90 16.29 -10.03
N SER A 127 -12.76 15.48 -10.65
CA SER A 127 -12.54 14.03 -10.70
C SER A 127 -11.25 13.66 -11.42
N ILE A 128 -10.98 14.28 -12.58
CA ILE A 128 -9.78 14.02 -13.38
C ILE A 128 -8.54 14.55 -12.66
N THR A 129 -8.60 15.78 -12.13
CA THR A 129 -7.45 16.40 -11.48
C THR A 129 -7.13 15.77 -10.15
N ALA A 130 -8.11 15.34 -9.34
CA ALA A 130 -7.87 14.57 -8.12
C ALA A 130 -7.21 13.22 -8.43
N THR A 131 -7.64 12.53 -9.49
CA THR A 131 -7.00 11.27 -9.90
C THR A 131 -5.55 11.49 -10.36
N ALA A 132 -5.29 12.56 -11.11
CA ALA A 132 -3.95 12.90 -11.56
C ALA A 132 -3.06 13.37 -10.39
N ALA A 133 -3.61 14.18 -9.49
CA ALA A 133 -2.93 14.73 -8.33
C ALA A 133 -2.56 13.63 -7.31
N SER A 134 -3.44 12.63 -7.13
CA SER A 134 -3.14 11.49 -6.26
C SER A 134 -1.93 10.67 -6.70
N ILE A 135 -1.64 10.60 -8.01
CA ILE A 135 -0.43 9.94 -8.53
C ILE A 135 0.83 10.76 -8.18
N GLY A 136 0.70 12.08 -8.09
CA GLY A 136 1.78 12.99 -7.74
C GLY A 136 2.01 13.15 -6.23
N ALA A 137 1.10 12.64 -5.39
CA ALA A 137 1.24 12.69 -3.95
C ALA A 137 2.29 11.67 -3.48
N ALA A 138 3.25 12.13 -2.68
CA ALA A 138 4.24 11.23 -2.09
C ALA A 138 3.61 10.35 -1.00
N GLY A 139 4.11 9.13 -0.80
CA GLY A 139 3.66 8.21 0.26
C GLY A 139 4.07 8.61 1.69
N ILE A 140 4.14 9.91 1.98
CA ILE A 140 4.50 10.52 3.27
C ILE A 140 3.26 11.16 3.91
N PRO A 141 3.26 11.38 5.24
CA PRO A 141 2.13 11.99 5.92
C PRO A 141 1.79 13.36 5.34
N GLN A 142 0.49 13.67 5.28
CA GLN A 142 -0.05 14.97 4.85
C GLN A 142 0.30 15.40 3.42
N ALA A 143 0.83 14.51 2.58
CA ALA A 143 1.15 14.83 1.18
C ALA A 143 -0.08 15.30 0.39
N GLY A 144 -1.25 14.78 0.71
CA GLY A 144 -2.52 15.14 0.07
C GLY A 144 -2.92 16.61 0.22
N LEU A 145 -2.44 17.32 1.26
CA LEU A 145 -2.71 18.75 1.41
C LEU A 145 -1.96 19.59 0.37
N VAL A 146 -0.78 19.14 -0.06
CA VAL A 146 0.03 19.84 -1.06
C VAL A 146 -0.59 19.70 -2.44
N THR A 147 -1.00 18.48 -2.79
CA THR A 147 -1.64 18.18 -4.08
C THR A 147 -3.05 18.74 -4.17
N MET A 148 -3.72 18.98 -3.04
CA MET A 148 -5.00 19.70 -2.98
C MET A 148 -4.98 21.08 -3.65
N VAL A 149 -3.84 21.80 -3.58
CA VAL A 149 -3.69 23.10 -4.24
C VAL A 149 -3.91 22.98 -5.75
N ILE A 150 -3.43 21.89 -6.36
CA ILE A 150 -3.58 21.63 -7.79
C ILE A 150 -5.07 21.41 -8.13
N VAL A 151 -5.77 20.66 -7.29
CA VAL A 151 -7.19 20.35 -7.51
C VAL A 151 -8.05 21.62 -7.38
N LEU A 152 -7.85 22.44 -6.33
CA LEU A 152 -8.60 23.68 -6.13
C LEU A 152 -8.34 24.70 -7.25
N THR A 153 -7.08 24.89 -7.63
CA THR A 153 -6.71 25.85 -8.68
C THR A 153 -7.24 25.41 -10.06
N SER A 154 -7.39 24.10 -10.30
CA SER A 154 -7.94 23.58 -11.56
C SER A 154 -9.39 23.99 -11.84
N VAL A 155 -10.16 24.29 -10.79
CA VAL A 155 -11.56 24.75 -10.89
C VAL A 155 -11.75 26.20 -10.45
N GLY A 156 -10.66 26.92 -10.21
CA GLY A 156 -10.68 28.34 -9.85
C GLY A 156 -11.06 28.62 -8.39
N LEU A 157 -10.99 27.63 -7.50
CA LEU A 157 -11.22 27.82 -6.07
C LEU A 157 -9.94 28.36 -5.39
N PRO A 158 -10.07 29.24 -4.40
CA PRO A 158 -8.92 29.80 -3.69
C PRO A 158 -8.24 28.73 -2.81
N PRO A 159 -6.91 28.53 -2.95
CA PRO A 159 -6.19 27.49 -2.20
C PRO A 159 -6.01 27.81 -0.71
N ASP A 160 -6.20 29.06 -0.29
CA ASP A 160 -6.08 29.48 1.11
C ASP A 160 -7.12 28.78 2.02
N ASP A 161 -8.22 28.31 1.44
CA ASP A 161 -9.29 27.60 2.16
C ASP A 161 -8.91 26.18 2.58
N ILE A 162 -7.75 25.66 2.15
CA ILE A 162 -7.19 24.41 2.68
C ILE A 162 -7.01 24.49 4.20
N THR A 163 -6.75 25.68 4.74
CA THR A 163 -6.62 25.92 6.19
C THR A 163 -7.84 25.46 6.99
N LEU A 164 -9.03 25.42 6.38
CA LEU A 164 -10.27 24.95 7.01
C LEU A 164 -10.21 23.45 7.35
N ILE A 165 -9.55 22.64 6.52
CA ILE A 165 -9.52 21.18 6.64
C ILE A 165 -8.22 20.66 7.29
N VAL A 166 -7.15 21.47 7.35
CA VAL A 166 -5.87 21.11 7.98
C VAL A 166 -6.04 20.58 9.41
N ALA A 167 -6.96 21.17 10.18
CA ALA A 167 -7.17 20.81 11.60
C ALA A 167 -7.61 19.35 11.82
N ILE A 168 -8.25 18.74 10.82
CA ILE A 168 -8.77 17.37 10.88
C ILE A 168 -8.02 16.39 9.97
N ASP A 169 -7.18 16.89 9.06
CA ASP A 169 -6.46 16.08 8.08
C ASP A 169 -5.59 15.01 8.77
N TRP A 170 -5.02 15.30 9.95
CA TRP A 170 -4.20 14.33 10.69
C TRP A 170 -4.93 13.02 11.05
N VAL A 171 -6.26 13.04 11.18
CA VAL A 171 -7.08 11.83 11.40
C VAL A 171 -7.37 11.17 10.07
N LEU A 172 -7.85 11.95 9.10
CA LEU A 172 -8.27 11.46 7.79
C LEU A 172 -7.09 10.81 7.05
N ASP A 173 -5.90 11.40 7.15
CA ASP A 173 -4.68 10.92 6.53
C ASP A 173 -4.36 9.48 6.90
N ARG A 174 -4.54 9.11 8.17
CA ARG A 174 -4.30 7.75 8.66
C ARG A 174 -5.19 6.73 7.96
N PHE A 175 -6.45 7.07 7.79
CA PHE A 175 -7.40 6.20 7.08
C PHE A 175 -7.11 6.17 5.58
N ARG A 176 -6.74 7.31 4.96
CA ARG A 176 -6.30 7.35 3.56
C ARG A 176 -5.11 6.40 3.34
N THR A 177 -4.08 6.51 4.16
CA THR A 177 -2.89 5.63 4.07
C THR A 177 -3.28 4.17 4.21
N MET A 178 -4.12 3.84 5.20
CA MET A 178 -4.56 2.46 5.42
C MET A 178 -5.29 1.89 4.19
N ILE A 179 -6.16 2.67 3.53
CA ILE A 179 -6.86 2.24 2.32
C ILE A 179 -5.91 2.13 1.12
N ASN A 180 -4.96 3.04 0.96
CA ASN A 180 -3.96 2.96 -0.13
C ASN A 180 -3.13 1.67 0.00
N VAL A 181 -2.61 1.38 1.20
CA VAL A 181 -1.84 0.15 1.49
C VAL A 181 -2.68 -1.10 1.26
N LEU A 182 -3.97 -1.06 1.63
CA LEU A 182 -4.90 -2.16 1.37
C LEU A 182 -5.11 -2.39 -0.14
N GLY A 183 -5.26 -1.31 -0.92
CA GLY A 183 -5.37 -1.35 -2.37
C GLY A 183 -4.16 -2.01 -3.03
N ASP A 184 -2.96 -1.57 -2.66
CA ASP A 184 -1.70 -2.12 -3.19
C ASP A 184 -1.56 -3.62 -2.91
N ALA A 185 -1.89 -4.02 -1.69
CA ALA A 185 -1.80 -5.41 -1.27
C ALA A 185 -2.83 -6.30 -2.01
N LEU A 186 -4.07 -5.83 -2.16
CA LEU A 186 -5.09 -6.56 -2.93
C LEU A 186 -4.73 -6.64 -4.41
N ALA A 187 -4.17 -5.57 -4.98
CA ALA A 187 -3.67 -5.56 -6.35
C ALA A 187 -2.56 -6.61 -6.54
N ALA A 188 -1.60 -6.70 -5.61
CA ALA A 188 -0.57 -7.74 -5.65
C ALA A 188 -1.17 -9.15 -5.63
N GLY A 189 -2.20 -9.39 -4.81
CA GLY A 189 -2.93 -10.66 -4.79
C GLY A 189 -3.70 -10.98 -6.08
N ILE A 190 -4.29 -9.97 -6.72
CA ILE A 190 -4.96 -10.10 -8.02
C ILE A 190 -3.94 -10.46 -9.10
N ILE A 191 -2.84 -9.70 -9.20
CA ILE A 191 -1.77 -9.97 -10.17
C ILE A 191 -1.17 -11.36 -9.97
N ALA A 192 -0.93 -11.78 -8.72
CA ALA A 192 -0.46 -13.13 -8.40
C ALA A 192 -1.44 -14.22 -8.86
N HIS A 193 -2.74 -13.96 -8.81
CA HIS A 193 -3.72 -14.90 -9.35
C HIS A 193 -3.72 -14.95 -10.88
N LEU A 194 -3.65 -13.78 -11.54
CA LEU A 194 -3.68 -13.67 -13.00
C LEU A 194 -2.42 -14.24 -13.65
N CYS A 195 -1.24 -13.98 -13.08
CA CYS A 195 0.07 -14.41 -13.57
C CYS A 195 0.53 -15.77 -13.01
N ARG A 196 -0.37 -16.56 -12.39
CA ARG A 196 -0.01 -17.83 -11.73
C ARG A 196 0.70 -18.84 -12.66
N LYS A 197 0.51 -18.75 -13.97
CA LYS A 197 1.17 -19.62 -14.95
C LYS A 197 2.63 -19.26 -15.19
N ASP A 198 2.96 -17.98 -15.07
CA ASP A 198 4.30 -17.44 -15.29
C ASP A 198 5.17 -17.56 -14.03
N PHE A 199 4.52 -17.57 -12.87
CA PHE A 199 5.13 -17.79 -11.56
C PHE A 199 4.51 -19.03 -10.91
N PRO A 200 4.81 -20.25 -11.40
CA PRO A 200 4.40 -21.46 -10.72
C PRO A 200 4.97 -21.42 -9.30
N ALA A 201 4.15 -21.77 -8.32
CA ALA A 201 4.65 -21.93 -6.96
C ALA A 201 5.81 -22.92 -7.01
N SER A 202 7.00 -22.48 -6.61
CA SER A 202 8.11 -23.38 -6.34
C SER A 202 7.57 -24.37 -5.31
N ASP A 203 7.35 -25.62 -5.71
CA ASP A 203 7.18 -26.69 -4.76
C ASP A 203 8.53 -26.79 -4.03
N ASP A 204 8.70 -26.03 -2.94
CA ASP A 204 9.76 -26.26 -1.96
C ASP A 204 9.45 -27.58 -1.25
N LYS A 205 9.54 -28.68 -1.98
CA LYS A 205 10.06 -29.90 -1.38
C LYS A 205 11.56 -29.70 -1.31
N PRO A 206 12.18 -29.78 -0.12
CA PRO A 206 13.62 -29.88 -0.08
C PRO A 206 13.96 -31.19 -0.78
N ASP A 207 14.51 -31.12 -1.99
CA ASP A 207 15.13 -32.26 -2.66
C ASP A 207 16.39 -32.62 -1.89
N ILE A 208 16.22 -33.33 -0.77
CA ILE A 208 17.30 -33.92 0.04
C ILE A 208 18.05 -34.99 -0.77
N SER A 209 17.56 -35.37 -1.95
CA SER A 209 18.09 -36.46 -2.78
C SER A 209 19.31 -36.12 -3.65
N CYS A 210 19.70 -34.86 -3.84
CA CYS A 210 20.78 -34.52 -4.80
C CYS A 210 22.17 -34.23 -4.20
N GLY A 211 22.34 -34.25 -2.87
CA GLY A 211 23.58 -33.79 -2.23
C GLY A 211 24.44 -34.82 -1.51
N MET A 212 23.90 -35.99 -1.13
CA MET A 212 24.60 -36.86 -0.16
C MET A 212 25.62 -37.84 -0.77
N GLN A 213 25.60 -38.11 -2.07
CA GLN A 213 26.46 -39.17 -2.64
C GLN A 213 27.87 -38.72 -3.02
N ASN A 214 28.14 -37.41 -3.16
CA ASN A 214 29.44 -36.93 -3.66
C ASN A 214 30.30 -36.18 -2.62
N MET A 215 29.87 -36.08 -1.36
CA MET A 215 30.56 -35.27 -0.35
C MET A 215 31.53 -36.05 0.55
N GLN A 216 31.53 -37.40 0.48
CA GLN A 216 32.39 -38.24 1.33
C GLN A 216 33.86 -38.34 0.87
N ASN A 217 34.19 -37.90 -0.35
CA ASN A 217 35.52 -38.09 -0.95
C ASN A 217 36.22 -36.80 -1.43
N MET A 218 35.76 -35.61 -1.03
CA MET A 218 36.33 -34.35 -1.53
C MET A 218 37.43 -33.81 -0.61
N PRO A 219 38.64 -33.51 -1.12
CA PRO A 219 39.72 -32.94 -0.32
C PRO A 219 39.36 -31.53 0.18
N MET A 220 39.68 -31.25 1.45
CA MET A 220 39.27 -30.06 2.22
C MET A 220 39.65 -28.70 1.58
N THR A 221 40.55 -28.72 0.61
CA THR A 221 41.07 -27.54 -0.10
C THR A 221 40.12 -26.98 -1.17
N GLU A 222 39.08 -27.72 -1.60
CA GLU A 222 38.17 -27.29 -2.68
C GLU A 222 36.85 -26.67 -2.20
N ILE A 223 36.55 -26.75 -0.90
CA ILE A 223 35.32 -26.25 -0.27
C ILE A 223 35.06 -24.74 -0.51
N PRO A 224 36.08 -23.85 -0.53
CA PRO A 224 35.81 -22.41 -0.66
C PRO A 224 35.40 -21.95 -2.07
N LEU A 225 35.60 -22.77 -3.11
CA LEU A 225 35.43 -22.36 -4.51
C LEU A 225 34.02 -22.61 -5.08
N LEU A 226 33.20 -23.39 -4.38
CA LEU A 226 31.80 -23.69 -4.74
C LEU A 226 30.78 -23.01 -3.82
N ALA A 227 31.21 -22.06 -3.00
CA ALA A 227 30.31 -21.26 -2.17
C ALA A 227 29.41 -20.39 -3.07
N SER A 228 28.24 -20.93 -3.43
CA SER A 228 27.10 -20.12 -3.82
C SER A 228 26.86 -19.09 -2.70
N LYS A 229 26.66 -17.84 -3.10
CA LYS A 229 26.76 -16.62 -2.28
C LYS A 229 25.80 -16.52 -1.08
N ASP A 230 24.97 -17.53 -0.80
CA ASP A 230 23.78 -17.40 0.05
C ASP A 230 23.73 -18.34 1.29
N SER A 231 24.72 -19.21 1.50
CA SER A 231 24.72 -20.21 2.57
C SER A 231 25.92 -20.08 3.52
N VAL A 232 25.66 -20.04 4.83
CA VAL A 232 26.67 -20.13 5.89
C VAL A 232 26.59 -21.52 6.52
N PHE A 233 27.74 -22.20 6.57
CA PHE A 233 27.89 -23.49 7.23
C PHE A 233 28.37 -23.30 8.66
N GLU A 234 27.63 -23.82 9.62
CA GLU A 234 27.98 -23.82 11.04
C GLU A 234 28.47 -25.22 11.43
N VAL A 235 29.68 -25.30 11.99
CA VAL A 235 30.30 -26.57 12.39
C VAL A 235 30.11 -26.75 13.89
N ILE A 236 29.37 -27.78 14.29
CA ILE A 236 29.20 -28.20 15.69
C ILE A 236 29.71 -29.63 15.80
N GLY A 237 30.87 -29.82 16.44
CA GLY A 237 31.54 -31.11 16.51
C GLY A 237 31.94 -31.62 15.12
N ASP A 238 31.66 -32.89 14.82
CA ASP A 238 31.96 -33.53 13.53
C ASP A 238 30.85 -33.38 12.49
N THR A 239 29.86 -32.52 12.75
CA THR A 239 28.67 -32.31 11.89
C THR A 239 28.62 -30.91 11.32
N VAL A 240 28.42 -30.83 9.99
CA VAL A 240 28.26 -29.58 9.24
C VAL A 240 26.77 -29.36 9.00
N ILE A 241 26.23 -28.25 9.50
CA ILE A 241 24.81 -27.88 9.33
C ILE A 241 24.73 -26.68 8.37
N GLU A 242 23.96 -26.85 7.29
CA GLU A 242 23.64 -25.79 6.34
C GLU A 242 22.45 -24.98 6.85
N LYS A 243 22.65 -23.66 7.06
CA LYS A 243 21.55 -22.74 7.38
C LYS A 243 21.34 -21.76 6.22
N PRO A 244 20.09 -21.55 5.75
CA PRO A 244 19.78 -20.50 4.81
C PRO A 244 19.95 -19.14 5.49
N THR A 245 20.76 -18.25 4.89
CA THR A 245 21.01 -16.91 5.43
C THR A 245 19.90 -15.96 4.96
N VAL A 246 19.00 -15.56 5.86
CA VAL A 246 18.03 -14.48 5.56
C VAL A 246 18.73 -13.13 5.71
N TYR A 247 19.46 -12.70 4.68
CA TYR A 247 19.95 -11.32 4.60
C TYR A 247 18.78 -10.40 4.27
N TYR A 248 18.28 -9.67 5.28
CA TYR A 248 17.52 -8.44 5.04
C TYR A 248 18.49 -7.38 4.53
N ASN A 249 18.65 -7.30 3.21
CA ASN A 249 19.32 -6.16 2.58
C ASN A 249 18.39 -4.95 2.67
N LEU A 250 18.44 -4.27 3.81
CA LEU A 250 17.71 -3.03 4.13
C LEU A 250 18.33 -1.77 3.48
N CYS A 251 19.34 -1.92 2.63
CA CYS A 251 20.12 -0.80 2.07
C CYS A 251 20.24 -0.80 0.54
N GLN A 252 19.20 -1.20 -0.19
CA GLN A 252 19.05 -0.78 -1.59
C GLN A 252 17.69 -0.14 -1.76
N VAL A 253 17.68 1.16 -1.50
CA VAL A 253 16.66 2.15 -1.92
C VAL A 253 17.11 2.70 -3.27
#